data_AF-A0ABC8UWL7-F1
#
_entry.id   AF-A0ABC8UWL7-F1
#
_cell.length_a   1.000
_cell.length_b   1.000
_cell.length_c   1.000
_cell.angle_alpha   90.00
_cell.angle_beta   90.00
_cell.angle_gamma   90.00
#
_symmetry.space_group_name_H-M   'P 1'
#
loop_
_entity.id
_entity.type
_entity.pdbx_description
1 polymer ?
#
loop_
_entity_poly.entity_id
_entity_poly.type
_entity_poly.pdbx_seq_one_letter_code
_entity_poly.pdbx_strand_id
1 'polypeptide(L)'
;MNALNPRFRRRMRMDIIGILLEVWSSPDHCHEAEHCNMIPENTLILLYNVVDLLLVKGLMNFHPDVFEILIRSFKWKGVPLHKCLAMLWEYRRLGHVLCAFSVNESFITTLSQHCGELSQSIDFWIRFIKGSEAQGVGFQQNFSLMFQSDIKVEEVKKAASELLSSVSLPSGSAFTAAYLYQDLSEKLVSSGSLIESILEAWIGQGVGSSV
;
A
#
# COMPACT_ATOMS: atom_id res chain seq x y z
N MET A 1 25.48 -6.54 -31.61
CA MET A 1 24.65 -5.63 -30.79
C MET A 1 25.21 -5.62 -29.38
N ASN A 2 25.90 -4.54 -28.98
CA ASN A 2 26.55 -4.45 -27.67
C ASN A 2 25.52 -4.20 -26.58
N ALA A 3 25.41 -5.11 -25.61
CA ALA A 3 24.55 -4.93 -24.46
C ALA A 3 25.00 -3.70 -23.65
N LEU A 4 24.10 -2.70 -23.50
CA LEU A 4 24.36 -1.50 -22.72
C LEU A 4 24.78 -1.85 -21.28
N ASN A 5 25.78 -1.13 -20.78
CA ASN A 5 26.33 -1.29 -19.43
C ASN A 5 25.18 -1.30 -18.38
N PRO A 6 25.15 -2.28 -17.45
CA PRO A 6 24.11 -2.38 -16.42
C PRO A 6 23.94 -1.11 -15.57
N ARG A 7 25.03 -0.36 -15.30
CA ARG A 7 24.98 0.91 -14.55
C ARG A 7 24.30 2.01 -15.38
N PHE A 8 24.60 2.06 -16.67
CA PHE A 8 23.97 3.01 -17.60
C PHE A 8 22.47 2.72 -17.75
N ARG A 9 22.08 1.44 -17.85
CA ARG A 9 20.67 1.02 -17.85
C ARG A 9 19.94 1.30 -16.54
N ARG A 10 20.63 1.33 -15.39
CA ARG A 10 20.02 1.75 -14.12
C ARG A 10 19.79 3.25 -14.09
N ARG A 11 20.80 4.04 -14.48
CA ARG A 11 20.70 5.52 -14.54
C ARG A 11 19.58 5.97 -15.48
N MET A 12 19.57 5.48 -16.72
CA MET A 12 18.52 5.81 -17.70
C MET A 12 17.11 5.49 -17.20
N ARG A 13 16.92 4.41 -16.43
CA ARG A 13 15.61 4.07 -15.85
C ARG A 13 15.20 5.01 -14.72
N MET A 14 16.15 5.48 -13.92
CA MET A 14 15.88 6.48 -12.88
C MET A 14 15.53 7.82 -13.50
N ASP A 15 16.20 8.20 -14.59
CA ASP A 15 15.93 9.44 -15.32
C ASP A 15 14.52 9.42 -15.94
N ILE A 16 14.10 8.30 -16.54
CA ILE A 16 12.73 8.14 -17.08
C ILE A 16 11.68 8.23 -15.97
N ILE A 17 11.92 7.62 -14.80
CA ILE A 17 11.00 7.71 -13.66
C ILE A 17 10.92 9.16 -13.17
N GLY A 18 12.05 9.85 -13.02
CA GLY A 18 12.08 11.25 -12.63
C GLY A 18 11.28 12.14 -13.58
N ILE A 19 11.51 12.00 -14.90
CA ILE A 19 10.77 12.76 -15.93
C ILE A 19 9.26 12.47 -15.84
N LEU A 20 8.87 11.21 -15.64
CA LEU A 20 7.46 10.83 -15.53
C LEU A 20 6.79 11.47 -14.30
N LEU A 21 7.50 11.50 -13.17
CA LEU A 21 7.02 12.15 -11.95
C LEU A 21 6.94 13.67 -12.12
N GLU A 22 7.89 14.30 -12.79
CA GLU A 22 7.83 15.74 -13.11
C GLU A 22 6.61 16.07 -13.98
N VAL A 23 6.35 15.28 -15.01
CA VAL A 23 5.18 15.43 -15.88
C VAL A 23 3.88 15.29 -15.09
N TRP A 24 3.79 14.33 -14.17
CA TRP A 24 2.61 14.14 -13.34
C TRP A 24 2.46 15.15 -12.20
N SER A 25 3.55 15.80 -11.78
CA SER A 25 3.56 16.81 -10.72
C SER A 25 3.24 18.22 -11.24
N SER A 26 3.53 18.48 -12.52
CA SER A 26 3.35 19.79 -13.16
C SER A 26 1.89 20.27 -13.07
N PRO A 27 1.64 21.48 -12.54
CA PRO A 27 0.30 22.08 -12.52
C PRO A 27 -0.19 22.54 -13.90
N ASP A 28 0.71 22.69 -14.88
CA ASP A 28 0.50 23.58 -16.04
C ASP A 28 0.48 22.86 -17.40
N HIS A 29 -0.56 22.07 -17.64
CA HIS A 29 -1.04 21.81 -19.02
C HIS A 29 -2.48 22.31 -19.24
N CYS A 30 -2.95 23.24 -18.41
CA CYS A 30 -4.32 23.74 -18.43
C CYS A 30 -4.35 25.27 -18.63
N HIS A 31 -4.12 25.72 -19.86
CA HIS A 31 -4.67 26.99 -20.32
C HIS A 31 -5.95 26.71 -21.11
N GLU A 32 -7.00 27.45 -20.73
CA GLU A 32 -8.35 27.51 -21.30
C GLU A 32 -9.36 26.51 -20.73
N ALA A 33 -10.26 27.11 -19.96
CA ALA A 33 -11.44 26.52 -19.35
C ALA A 33 -12.35 25.95 -20.44
N GLU A 34 -12.54 24.63 -20.42
CA GLU A 34 -13.77 23.88 -20.77
C GLU A 34 -13.49 22.41 -21.13
N HIS A 35 -12.21 22.01 -21.27
CA HIS A 35 -11.85 20.62 -21.58
C HIS A 35 -10.54 20.12 -20.91
N CYS A 36 -10.27 20.45 -19.64
CA CYS A 36 -9.19 19.80 -18.89
C CYS A 36 -9.59 18.37 -18.50
N ASN A 37 -9.44 17.49 -19.49
CA ASN A 37 -9.71 16.07 -19.37
C ASN A 37 -8.83 15.47 -18.27
N MET A 38 -9.51 14.92 -17.27
CA MET A 38 -9.07 13.92 -16.28
C MET A 38 -7.71 13.30 -16.57
N ILE A 39 -6.90 13.05 -15.54
CA ILE A 39 -5.91 11.95 -15.58
C ILE A 39 -6.67 10.72 -16.12
N PRO A 40 -6.38 10.25 -17.35
CA PRO A 40 -7.08 9.13 -17.93
C PRO A 40 -6.99 7.95 -16.96
N GLU A 41 -8.02 7.13 -16.87
CA GLU A 41 -8.03 5.99 -15.94
C GLU A 41 -6.78 5.10 -16.11
N ASN A 42 -6.32 4.96 -17.35
CA ASN A 42 -5.07 4.30 -17.72
C ASN A 42 -3.81 4.93 -17.09
N THR A 43 -3.76 6.25 -16.93
CA THR A 43 -2.64 6.94 -16.30
C THR A 43 -2.61 6.69 -14.79
N LEU A 44 -3.77 6.51 -14.16
CA LEU A 44 -3.87 6.21 -12.74
C LEU A 44 -3.46 4.75 -12.45
N ILE A 45 -3.82 3.82 -13.34
CA ILE A 45 -3.30 2.44 -13.33
C ILE A 45 -1.78 2.43 -13.52
N LEU A 46 -1.26 3.22 -14.46
CA LEU A 46 0.18 3.34 -14.67
C LEU A 46 0.89 3.91 -13.44
N LEU A 47 0.32 4.93 -12.80
CA LEU A 47 0.83 5.50 -11.56
C LEU A 47 0.91 4.44 -10.45
N TYR A 48 -0.14 3.64 -10.26
CA TYR A 48 -0.12 2.53 -9.29
C TYR A 48 0.96 1.50 -9.61
N ASN A 49 1.14 1.11 -10.87
CA ASN A 49 2.19 0.18 -11.24
C ASN A 49 3.60 0.76 -11.03
N VAL A 50 3.78 2.06 -11.23
CA VAL A 50 5.03 2.76 -10.93
C VAL A 50 5.28 2.79 -9.44
N VAL A 51 4.26 3.08 -8.63
CA VAL A 51 4.32 3.00 -7.16
C VAL A 51 4.76 1.59 -6.73
N ASP A 52 4.06 0.55 -7.19
CA ASP A 52 4.36 -0.83 -6.84
C ASP A 52 5.80 -1.20 -7.23
N LEU A 53 6.26 -0.79 -8.41
CA LEU A 53 7.63 -1.03 -8.85
C LEU A 53 8.67 -0.30 -7.99
N LEU A 54 8.40 0.94 -7.59
CA LEU A 54 9.28 1.74 -6.74
C LEU A 54 9.38 1.16 -5.33
N LEU A 55 8.23 0.76 -4.77
CA LEU A 55 8.12 0.12 -3.46
C LEU A 55 8.80 -1.25 -3.43
N VAL A 56 8.74 -2.04 -4.50
CA VAL A 56 9.45 -3.34 -4.58
C VAL A 56 10.96 -3.15 -4.76
N LYS A 57 11.38 -2.11 -5.48
CA LYS A 57 12.82 -1.85 -5.71
C LYS A 57 13.53 -1.13 -4.58
N GLY A 58 12.80 -0.60 -3.59
CA GLY A 58 13.38 0.22 -2.53
C GLY A 58 13.95 1.54 -3.03
N LEU A 59 13.35 2.13 -4.07
CA LEU A 59 13.77 3.43 -4.61
C LEU A 59 13.13 4.57 -3.83
N MET A 60 13.52 4.69 -2.56
CA MET A 60 12.91 5.58 -1.56
C MET A 60 12.98 7.07 -1.91
N ASN A 61 13.94 7.47 -2.76
CA ASN A 61 14.18 8.87 -3.13
C ASN A 61 12.98 9.53 -3.82
N PHE A 62 12.11 8.75 -4.47
CA PHE A 62 10.94 9.26 -5.17
C PHE A 62 9.65 9.16 -4.35
N HIS A 63 9.70 8.58 -3.15
CA HIS A 63 8.50 8.34 -2.35
C HIS A 63 7.70 9.62 -2.05
N PRO A 64 8.32 10.75 -1.65
CA PRO A 64 7.57 11.99 -1.40
C PRO A 64 6.79 12.45 -2.64
N ASP A 65 7.43 12.50 -3.81
CA ASP A 65 6.82 12.95 -5.05
C ASP A 65 5.67 12.03 -5.49
N VAL A 66 5.89 10.71 -5.38
CA VAL A 66 4.89 9.70 -5.71
C VAL A 66 3.66 9.82 -4.82
N PHE A 67 3.85 10.00 -3.52
CA PHE A 67 2.75 10.16 -2.58
C PHE A 67 2.00 11.47 -2.77
N GLU A 68 2.70 12.56 -3.09
CA GLU A 68 2.11 13.86 -3.44
C GLU A 68 1.21 13.73 -4.68
N ILE A 69 1.72 13.11 -5.75
CA ILE A 69 0.96 12.87 -6.99
C ILE A 69 -0.28 12.02 -6.69
N LEU A 70 -0.14 10.95 -5.89
CA LEU A 70 -1.27 10.09 -5.51
C LEU A 70 -2.36 10.87 -4.77
N ILE A 71 -1.99 11.62 -3.72
CA ILE A 71 -2.96 12.36 -2.91
C ILE A 71 -3.62 13.47 -3.73
N ARG A 72 -2.87 14.21 -4.56
CA ARG A 72 -3.42 15.20 -5.49
C ARG A 72 -4.39 14.57 -6.50
N SER A 73 -4.02 13.43 -7.09
CA SER A 73 -4.87 12.70 -8.04
C SER A 73 -6.21 12.31 -7.42
N PHE A 74 -6.21 11.90 -6.16
CA PHE A 74 -7.44 11.59 -5.43
C PHE A 74 -8.33 12.80 -5.17
N LYS A 75 -7.72 13.91 -4.72
CA LYS A 75 -8.44 15.18 -4.53
C LYS A 75 -9.08 15.66 -5.83
N TRP A 76 -8.35 15.58 -6.94
CA TRP A 76 -8.86 15.96 -8.27
C TRP A 76 -10.03 15.09 -8.74
N LYS A 77 -10.02 13.78 -8.45
CA LYS A 77 -11.15 12.89 -8.74
C LYS A 77 -12.31 13.01 -7.76
N GLY A 78 -12.22 13.89 -6.75
CA GLY A 78 -13.24 14.03 -5.71
C GLY A 78 -13.43 12.79 -4.85
N VAL A 79 -12.43 11.90 -4.79
CA VAL A 79 -12.52 10.67 -3.99
C VAL A 79 -12.32 11.04 -2.52
N PRO A 80 -13.22 10.64 -1.61
CA PRO A 80 -13.03 10.88 -0.18
C PRO A 80 -11.74 10.25 0.34
N LEU A 81 -10.98 11.00 1.15
CA LEU A 81 -9.67 10.57 1.67
C LEU A 81 -9.69 9.18 2.32
N HIS A 82 -10.73 8.84 3.08
CA HIS A 82 -10.84 7.52 3.72
C HIS A 82 -10.87 6.38 2.70
N LYS A 83 -11.54 6.56 1.56
CA LYS A 83 -11.56 5.55 0.49
C LYS A 83 -10.17 5.39 -0.14
N CYS A 84 -9.44 6.49 -0.29
CA CYS A 84 -8.07 6.47 -0.81
C CYS A 84 -7.12 5.74 0.13
N LEU A 85 -7.17 6.06 1.43
CA LEU A 85 -6.33 5.44 2.44
C LEU A 85 -6.65 3.95 2.58
N ALA A 86 -7.94 3.57 2.60
CA ALA A 86 -8.34 2.17 2.61
C ALA A 86 -7.84 1.42 1.37
N MET A 87 -7.95 2.01 0.18
CA MET A 87 -7.45 1.39 -1.07
C MET A 87 -5.93 1.23 -1.06
N LEU A 88 -5.18 2.26 -0.68
CA LEU A 88 -3.72 2.17 -0.62
C LEU A 88 -3.25 1.17 0.45
N TRP A 89 -3.98 1.07 1.58
CA TRP A 89 -3.74 0.09 2.62
C TRP A 89 -3.99 -1.35 2.13
N GLU A 90 -5.14 -1.58 1.50
CA GLU A 90 -5.54 -2.89 0.96
C GLU A 90 -4.49 -3.45 -0.01
N TYR A 91 -3.90 -2.60 -0.83
CA TYR A 91 -2.86 -2.97 -1.79
C TYR A 91 -1.42 -2.81 -1.27
N ARG A 92 -1.22 -2.59 0.03
CA ARG A 92 0.11 -2.43 0.68
C ARG A 92 0.98 -1.33 0.05
N ARG A 93 0.35 -0.27 -0.46
CA ARG A 93 1.02 0.86 -1.14
C ARG A 93 1.44 1.99 -0.20
N LEU A 94 1.23 1.83 1.10
CA LEU A 94 1.61 2.82 2.11
C LEU A 94 3.05 2.66 2.59
N GLY A 95 3.69 1.53 2.35
CA GLY A 95 4.98 1.16 2.89
C GLY A 95 5.87 0.45 1.87
N HIS A 96 7.13 0.23 2.23
CA HIS A 96 8.04 -0.58 1.42
C HIS A 96 7.77 -2.07 1.65
N VAL A 97 7.73 -2.86 0.58
CA VAL A 97 7.29 -4.27 0.62
C VAL A 97 8.12 -5.15 1.58
N LEU A 98 9.40 -4.79 1.79
CA LEU A 98 10.32 -5.54 2.65
C LEU A 98 10.59 -4.86 4.00
N CYS A 99 9.93 -3.74 4.30
CA CYS A 99 10.11 -3.06 5.58
C CYS A 99 9.15 -3.62 6.63
N ALA A 100 9.63 -3.72 7.87
CA ALA A 100 8.80 -4.10 9.03
C ALA A 100 7.68 -3.09 9.34
N PHE A 101 7.77 -1.86 8.79
CA PHE A 101 6.75 -0.84 8.93
C PHE A 101 5.83 -0.83 7.72
N SER A 102 4.54 -1.05 7.97
CA SER A 102 3.47 -1.08 6.97
C SER A 102 3.12 0.29 6.36
N VAL A 103 3.54 1.38 7.01
CA VAL A 103 3.38 2.76 6.52
C VAL A 103 4.73 3.48 6.55
N ASN A 104 5.06 4.12 5.42
CA ASN A 104 6.30 4.86 5.21
C ASN A 104 6.23 6.27 5.85
N GLU A 105 7.32 6.71 6.46
CA GLU A 105 7.40 8.03 7.10
C GLU A 105 7.18 9.18 6.10
N SER A 106 7.70 9.07 4.87
CA SER A 106 7.44 10.06 3.83
C SER A 106 5.95 10.12 3.47
N PHE A 107 5.24 8.98 3.50
CA PHE A 107 3.79 9.00 3.30
C PHE A 107 3.07 9.78 4.40
N ILE A 108 3.41 9.52 5.67
CA ILE A 108 2.80 10.21 6.82
C ILE A 108 3.06 11.72 6.74
N THR A 109 4.29 12.10 6.38
CA THR A 109 4.70 13.50 6.22
C THR A 109 3.90 14.18 5.11
N THR A 110 3.86 13.61 3.91
CA THR A 110 3.07 14.15 2.78
C THR A 110 1.58 14.21 3.12
N LEU A 111 1.03 13.18 3.78
CA LEU A 111 -0.36 13.17 4.19
C LEU A 111 -0.70 14.29 5.18
N SER A 112 0.21 14.58 6.12
CA SER A 112 0.06 15.66 7.10
C SER A 112 0.02 17.05 6.46
N GLN A 113 0.76 17.26 5.37
CA GLN A 113 0.71 18.51 4.60
C GLN A 113 -0.68 18.74 3.98
N HIS A 114 -1.41 17.67 3.69
CA HIS A 114 -2.72 17.72 3.06
C HIS A 114 -3.90 17.67 4.03
N CYS A 115 -3.70 17.13 5.24
CA CYS A 115 -4.75 16.82 6.21
C CYS A 115 -4.53 17.46 7.59
N GLY A 116 -3.45 18.21 7.76
CA GLY A 116 -3.01 18.78 9.03
C GLY A 116 -2.54 17.71 10.03
N GLU A 117 -2.44 18.08 11.30
CA GLU A 117 -1.95 17.21 12.38
C GLU A 117 -2.87 15.99 12.66
N LEU A 118 -4.08 15.96 12.10
CA LEU A 118 -5.01 14.85 12.25
C LEU A 118 -4.43 13.52 11.73
N SER A 119 -3.55 13.55 10.73
CA SER A 119 -2.89 12.35 10.20
C SER A 119 -1.88 11.72 11.17
N GLN A 120 -1.54 12.40 12.27
CA GLN A 120 -0.67 11.87 13.32
C GLN A 120 -1.44 11.08 14.39
N SER A 121 -2.78 11.14 14.38
CA SER A 121 -3.63 10.41 15.32
C SER A 121 -3.91 8.97 14.86
N ILE A 122 -3.83 8.03 15.80
CA ILE A 122 -4.20 6.61 15.56
C ILE A 122 -5.68 6.49 15.23
N ASP A 123 -6.53 7.24 15.93
CA ASP A 123 -7.98 7.22 15.72
C ASP A 123 -8.34 7.68 14.31
N PHE A 124 -7.54 8.60 13.74
CA PHE A 124 -7.65 8.98 12.34
C PHE A 124 -7.40 7.76 11.43
N TRP A 125 -6.29 7.04 11.62
CA TRP A 125 -6.00 5.87 10.79
C TRP A 125 -7.04 4.76 10.95
N ILE A 126 -7.41 4.42 12.18
CA ILE A 126 -8.44 3.40 12.45
C ILE A 126 -9.77 3.79 11.79
N ARG A 127 -10.18 5.05 11.89
CA ARG A 127 -11.43 5.53 11.29
C ARG A 127 -11.38 5.53 9.76
N PHE A 128 -10.23 5.85 9.17
CA PHE A 128 -10.11 6.05 7.72
C PHE A 128 -9.72 4.75 6.96
N ILE A 129 -9.06 3.80 7.62
CA ILE A 129 -8.67 2.50 7.05
C ILE A 129 -9.74 1.42 7.26
N LYS A 130 -10.73 1.64 8.14
CA LYS A 130 -11.90 0.76 8.30
C LYS A 130 -12.82 0.79 7.06
N GLY A 131 -12.36 0.19 5.95
CA GLY A 131 -13.20 -0.15 4.80
C GLY A 131 -13.87 -1.52 4.97
N SER A 132 -13.24 -2.44 5.71
CA SER A 132 -13.80 -3.74 6.10
C SER A 132 -13.29 -4.18 7.48
N GLU A 133 -13.94 -5.19 8.08
CA GLU A 133 -13.49 -5.79 9.35
C GLU A 133 -12.05 -6.32 9.22
N ALA A 134 -11.75 -7.03 8.14
CA ALA A 134 -10.42 -7.57 7.86
C ALA A 134 -9.33 -6.49 7.72
N GLN A 135 -9.63 -5.36 7.08
CA GLN A 135 -8.69 -4.23 6.99
C GLN A 135 -8.40 -3.63 8.36
N GLY A 136 -9.42 -3.51 9.22
CA GLY A 136 -9.27 -3.04 10.59
C GLY A 136 -8.41 -3.97 11.44
N VAL A 137 -8.65 -5.28 11.34
CA VAL A 137 -7.86 -6.33 12.03
C VAL A 137 -6.40 -6.30 11.58
N GLY A 138 -6.14 -6.24 10.28
CA GLY A 138 -4.78 -6.15 9.74
C GLY A 138 -4.07 -4.86 10.16
N PHE A 139 -4.79 -3.73 10.22
CA PHE A 139 -4.23 -2.47 10.72
C PHE A 139 -3.83 -2.59 12.20
N GLN A 140 -4.73 -3.07 13.05
CA GLN A 140 -4.45 -3.25 14.47
C GLN A 140 -3.27 -4.19 14.71
N GLN A 141 -3.16 -5.26 13.93
CA GLN A 141 -2.06 -6.22 14.00
C GLN A 141 -0.71 -5.59 13.65
N ASN A 142 -0.61 -4.90 12.52
CA ASN A 142 0.61 -4.23 12.09
C ASN A 142 1.09 -3.18 13.09
N PHE A 143 0.16 -2.49 13.73
CA PHE A 143 0.48 -1.45 14.69
C PHE A 143 0.35 -1.91 16.15
N SER A 144 0.25 -3.22 16.41
CA SER A 144 0.07 -3.73 17.78
C SER A 144 1.24 -3.36 18.69
N LEU A 145 2.47 -3.35 18.17
CA LEU A 145 3.66 -2.92 18.90
C LEU A 145 3.71 -1.40 19.11
N MET A 146 3.20 -0.62 18.16
CA MET A 146 3.26 0.84 18.20
C MET A 146 2.14 1.44 19.06
N PHE A 147 0.97 0.80 19.08
CA PHE A 147 -0.25 1.32 19.69
C PHE A 147 -0.81 0.41 20.79
N GLN A 148 -0.05 -0.58 21.26
CA GLN A 148 -0.44 -1.52 22.31
C GLN A 148 -1.82 -2.15 22.05
N SER A 149 -2.07 -2.54 20.81
CA SER A 149 -3.35 -3.15 20.43
C SER A 149 -3.37 -4.62 20.86
N ASP A 150 -4.42 -5.02 21.60
CA ASP A 150 -4.61 -6.39 22.12
C ASP A 150 -5.27 -7.33 21.09
N ILE A 151 -4.94 -7.18 19.80
CA ILE A 151 -5.48 -8.07 18.76
C ILE A 151 -4.97 -9.50 18.96
N LYS A 152 -5.90 -10.44 19.08
CA LYS A 152 -5.60 -11.87 19.30
C LYS A 152 -5.36 -12.59 17.97
N VAL A 153 -4.53 -13.63 18.01
CA VAL A 153 -4.25 -14.51 16.87
C VAL A 153 -5.54 -15.05 16.24
N GLU A 154 -6.52 -15.43 17.08
CA GLU A 154 -7.80 -15.98 16.61
C GLU A 154 -8.65 -14.95 15.85
N GLU A 155 -8.56 -13.67 16.20
CA GLU A 155 -9.29 -12.61 15.49
C GLU A 155 -8.72 -12.41 14.08
N VAL A 156 -7.39 -12.47 13.95
CA VAL A 156 -6.68 -12.42 12.66
C VAL A 156 -7.07 -13.61 11.78
N LYS A 157 -7.02 -14.82 12.34
CA LYS A 157 -7.39 -16.05 11.63
C LYS A 157 -8.83 -16.02 11.17
N LYS A 158 -9.75 -15.63 12.05
CA LYS A 158 -11.17 -15.50 11.73
C LYS A 158 -11.39 -14.54 10.56
N ALA A 159 -10.81 -13.35 10.62
CA ALA A 159 -10.94 -12.36 9.56
C ALA A 159 -10.37 -12.86 8.21
N ALA A 160 -9.24 -13.55 8.23
CA ALA A 160 -8.65 -14.14 7.03
C ALA A 160 -9.50 -15.29 6.47
N SER A 161 -10.02 -16.17 7.32
CA SER A 161 -10.92 -17.26 6.90
C SER A 161 -12.23 -16.74 6.32
N GLU A 162 -12.81 -15.68 6.88
CA GLU A 162 -14.02 -15.05 6.34
C GLU A 162 -13.78 -14.49 4.94
N LEU A 163 -12.64 -13.82 4.71
CA LEU A 163 -12.23 -13.38 3.38
C LEU A 163 -12.06 -14.54 2.38
N LEU A 164 -11.53 -15.68 2.83
CA LEU A 164 -11.32 -16.87 2.01
C LEU A 164 -12.61 -17.65 1.73
N SER A 165 -13.63 -17.48 2.57
CA SER A 165 -14.91 -18.19 2.46
C SER A 165 -15.89 -17.56 1.45
N SER A 166 -15.57 -16.40 0.86
CA SER A 166 -16.50 -15.70 -0.03
C SER A 166 -16.71 -16.46 -1.36
N VAL A 167 -18.00 -16.60 -1.76
CA VAL A 167 -18.51 -17.52 -2.81
C VAL A 167 -17.93 -17.27 -4.21
N SER A 168 -17.42 -16.08 -4.46
CA SER A 168 -16.38 -15.82 -5.45
C SER A 168 -15.21 -15.23 -4.68
N LEU A 169 -13.99 -15.65 -4.98
CA LEU A 169 -12.80 -15.07 -4.37
C LEU A 169 -12.32 -13.94 -5.30
N PRO A 170 -12.71 -12.67 -5.10
CA PRO A 170 -12.02 -11.58 -5.75
C PRO A 170 -10.52 -11.72 -5.46
N SER A 171 -9.68 -11.45 -6.46
CA SER A 171 -8.22 -11.46 -6.29
C SER A 171 -7.78 -10.60 -5.09
N GLY A 172 -8.52 -9.53 -4.77
CA GLY A 172 -8.29 -8.67 -3.60
C GLY A 172 -8.54 -9.34 -2.24
N SER A 173 -9.57 -10.20 -2.11
CA SER A 173 -9.85 -10.90 -0.84
C SER A 173 -8.78 -11.94 -0.53
N ALA A 174 -8.34 -12.70 -1.55
CA ALA A 174 -7.25 -13.65 -1.43
C ALA A 174 -5.93 -12.95 -1.06
N PHE A 175 -5.65 -11.83 -1.75
CA PHE A 175 -4.48 -10.98 -1.47
C PHE A 175 -4.50 -10.49 -0.02
N THR A 176 -5.61 -9.90 0.43
CA THR A 176 -5.75 -9.39 1.80
C THR A 176 -5.59 -10.50 2.84
N ALA A 177 -6.20 -11.67 2.63
CA ALA A 177 -6.06 -12.81 3.54
C ALA A 177 -4.62 -13.31 3.62
N ALA A 178 -3.91 -13.40 2.48
CA ALA A 178 -2.50 -13.80 2.46
C ALA A 178 -1.63 -12.83 3.28
N TYR A 179 -1.87 -11.52 3.20
CA TYR A 179 -1.14 -10.55 4.02
C TYR A 179 -1.44 -10.65 5.52
N LEU A 180 -2.69 -10.92 5.91
CA LEU A 180 -3.03 -11.12 7.32
C LEU A 180 -2.21 -12.27 7.93
N TYR A 181 -2.08 -13.39 7.20
CA TYR A 181 -1.25 -14.51 7.61
C TYR A 181 0.25 -14.19 7.58
N GLN A 182 0.72 -13.45 6.57
CA GLN A 182 2.12 -13.03 6.50
C GLN A 182 2.49 -12.14 7.69
N ASP A 183 1.73 -11.07 7.95
CA ASP A 183 1.97 -10.16 9.07
C ASP A 183 1.87 -10.92 10.42
N LEU A 184 1.07 -11.98 10.49
CA LEU A 184 0.89 -12.79 11.70
C LEU A 184 2.13 -13.65 11.93
N SER A 185 2.62 -14.27 10.87
CA SER A 185 3.86 -15.02 10.88
C SER A 185 5.02 -14.13 11.32
N GLU A 186 5.16 -12.93 10.75
CA GLU A 186 6.22 -11.98 11.14
C GLU A 186 6.12 -11.58 12.62
N LYS A 187 4.90 -11.33 13.11
CA LYS A 187 4.65 -11.07 14.54
C LYS A 187 5.07 -12.26 15.41
N LEU A 188 4.70 -13.49 15.04
CA LEU A 188 5.06 -14.71 15.75
C LEU A 188 6.57 -14.97 15.76
N VAL A 189 7.28 -14.68 14.67
CA VAL A 189 8.76 -14.71 14.66
C VAL A 189 9.31 -13.73 15.68
N SER A 190 8.81 -12.50 15.69
CA SER A 190 9.29 -11.46 16.60
C SER A 190 9.04 -11.78 18.09
N SER A 191 8.01 -12.59 18.39
CA SER A 191 7.73 -13.07 19.74
C SER A 191 8.44 -14.38 20.11
N GLY A 192 9.23 -14.96 19.20
CA GLY A 192 9.99 -16.20 19.43
C GLY A 192 9.21 -17.50 19.12
N SER A 193 8.02 -17.42 18.55
CA SER A 193 7.13 -18.55 18.20
C SER A 193 7.37 -19.02 16.76
N LEU A 194 8.58 -19.52 16.48
CA LEU A 194 9.05 -19.88 15.13
C LEU A 194 8.24 -21.01 14.48
N ILE A 195 7.82 -22.03 15.24
CA ILE A 195 7.07 -23.18 14.70
C ILE A 195 5.68 -22.74 14.24
N GLU A 196 4.99 -21.98 15.09
CA GLU A 196 3.68 -21.40 14.78
C GLU A 196 3.77 -20.45 13.58
N SER A 197 4.80 -19.61 13.55
CA SER A 197 5.06 -18.70 12.43
C SER A 197 5.16 -19.44 11.07
N ILE A 198 5.89 -20.57 11.02
CA ILE A 198 6.05 -21.34 9.78
C ILE A 198 4.71 -21.94 9.33
N LEU A 199 3.91 -22.43 10.27
CA LEU A 199 2.59 -23.00 9.98
C LEU A 199 1.64 -21.95 9.40
N GLU A 200 1.60 -20.74 9.98
CA GLU A 200 0.76 -19.66 9.47
C GLU A 200 1.21 -19.17 8.09
N ALA A 201 2.52 -19.05 7.84
CA ALA A 201 3.05 -18.69 6.52
C ALA A 201 2.69 -19.73 5.45
N TRP A 202 2.70 -21.02 5.80
CA TRP A 202 2.33 -22.11 4.89
C TRP A 202 0.84 -22.07 4.52
N ILE A 203 -0.05 -21.79 5.48
CA ILE A 203 -1.48 -21.59 5.24
C ILE A 203 -1.72 -20.42 4.28
N GLY A 204 -0.99 -19.30 4.47
CA GLY A 204 -1.05 -18.16 3.56
C GLY A 204 -0.62 -18.46 2.12
N GLN A 205 0.31 -19.41 1.92
CA GLN A 205 0.77 -19.84 0.59
C GLN A 205 -0.15 -20.88 -0.07
N GLY A 206 -0.86 -21.69 0.72
CA GLY A 206 -1.77 -22.74 0.24
C GLY A 206 -3.05 -22.24 -0.45
N VAL A 207 -3.30 -20.92 -0.46
CA VAL A 207 -4.47 -20.27 -1.09
C VAL A 207 -4.52 -20.44 -2.63
N GLY A 208 -3.47 -21.01 -3.24
CA GLY A 208 -3.43 -21.37 -4.67
C GLY A 208 -3.46 -22.87 -5.00
N SER A 209 -3.68 -23.77 -4.03
CA SER A 209 -3.54 -25.23 -4.23
C SER A 209 -4.80 -26.04 -3.89
N SER A 210 -5.98 -25.50 -4.21
CA SER A 210 -7.22 -26.28 -4.27
C SER A 210 -7.75 -26.34 -5.70
N VAL A 211 -7.19 -27.27 -6.48
CA VAL A 211 -7.90 -28.03 -7.52
C VAL A 211 -7.63 -29.51 -7.23
#